data_AF-D7BU90-F1
#
_entry.id   AF-D7BU90-F1
#
_cell.length_a   1.000
_cell.length_b   1.000
_cell.length_c   1.000
_cell.angle_alpha   90.00
_cell.angle_beta   90.00
_cell.angle_gamma   90.00
#
_symmetry.space_group_name_H-M   'P 1'
#
loop_
_entity.id
_entity.type
_entity.pdbx_description
1 polymer ?
#
loop_
_entity_poly.entity_id
_entity_poly.type
_entity_poly.pdbx_seq_one_letter_code
_entity_poly.pdbx_strand_id
1 'polypeptide(L)'
;MLAEDPRTTAVLNSDIRDTTKIFESSAVRRLLRDDQPVGALFVSVLDCIPDDDDPWELVCRVCQQLPSGSYLVISQLASDDLELCRRITGFMQEITDNSWGRVRSIGEVNRFFEGLDVLEAPEPVEVSRWLPDSDLAPRQRSKEWIEYGGVARIG
;
A
#
# COMPACT_ATOMS: atom_id res chain seq x y z
N MET A 1 10.48 -15.62 -7.77
CA MET A 1 10.72 -15.05 -9.11
C MET A 1 9.36 -14.92 -9.77
N LEU A 2 8.98 -13.73 -10.21
CA LEU A 2 7.72 -13.54 -10.95
C LEU A 2 7.78 -14.39 -12.22
N ALA A 3 6.65 -14.99 -12.62
CA ALA A 3 6.60 -15.77 -13.84
C ALA A 3 6.99 -14.89 -15.05
N GLU A 4 7.97 -15.32 -15.83
CA GLU A 4 8.47 -14.58 -17.00
C GLU A 4 7.56 -14.71 -18.23
N ASP A 5 6.32 -15.22 -18.08
CA ASP A 5 5.37 -15.29 -19.18
C ASP A 5 4.71 -13.91 -19.39
N PRO A 6 5.03 -13.20 -20.50
CA PRO A 6 4.48 -11.89 -20.76
C PRO A 6 2.96 -11.92 -20.93
N ARG A 7 2.35 -13.09 -21.21
CA ARG A 7 0.89 -13.24 -21.36
C ARG A 7 0.16 -13.07 -20.03
N THR A 8 0.80 -13.40 -18.92
CA THR A 8 0.21 -13.38 -17.57
C THR A 8 0.84 -12.35 -16.65
N THR A 9 2.05 -11.88 -16.98
CA THR A 9 2.85 -10.99 -16.15
C THR A 9 3.37 -9.82 -16.98
N ALA A 10 3.41 -8.62 -16.40
CA ALA A 10 4.14 -7.50 -16.97
C ALA A 10 4.87 -6.75 -15.85
N VAL A 11 6.03 -6.20 -16.19
CA VAL A 11 6.80 -5.31 -15.32
C VAL A 11 6.93 -3.98 -16.04
N LEU A 12 6.56 -2.91 -15.37
CA LEU A 12 6.62 -1.54 -15.90
C LEU A 12 7.62 -0.75 -15.09
N ASN A 13 8.57 -0.11 -15.77
CA ASN A 13 9.38 0.94 -15.16
C ASN A 13 8.60 2.25 -15.28
N SER A 14 7.90 2.62 -14.23
CA SER A 14 7.05 3.81 -14.19
C SER A 14 6.96 4.34 -12.77
N ASP A 15 6.75 5.65 -12.64
CA ASP A 15 6.42 6.26 -11.36
C ASP A 15 4.98 5.86 -10.99
N ILE A 16 4.79 5.33 -9.78
CA ILE A 16 3.47 4.90 -9.29
C ILE A 16 2.48 6.06 -9.17
N ARG A 17 2.98 7.30 -9.07
CA ARG A 17 2.16 8.53 -9.04
C ARG A 17 1.51 8.81 -10.39
N ASP A 18 2.11 8.36 -11.49
CA ASP A 18 1.59 8.50 -12.86
C ASP A 18 0.51 7.43 -13.17
N THR A 19 -0.50 7.32 -12.32
CA THR A 19 -1.52 6.25 -12.36
C THR A 19 -2.20 6.15 -13.74
N THR A 20 -2.57 7.28 -14.35
CA THR A 20 -3.15 7.32 -15.71
C THR A 20 -2.24 6.63 -16.72
N LYS A 21 -0.95 6.96 -16.73
CA LYS A 21 0.01 6.38 -17.69
C LYS A 21 0.18 4.87 -17.49
N ILE A 22 0.15 4.41 -16.23
CA ILE A 22 0.21 2.99 -15.89
C ILE A 22 -1.00 2.25 -16.46
N PHE A 23 -2.22 2.74 -16.17
CA PHE A 23 -3.47 2.13 -16.65
C PHE A 23 -3.65 2.22 -18.18
N GLU A 24 -3.10 3.25 -18.83
CA GLU A 24 -3.12 3.38 -20.29
C GLU A 24 -2.09 2.53 -21.01
N SER A 25 -1.11 1.97 -20.29
CA SER A 25 -0.08 1.13 -20.88
C SER A 25 -0.68 -0.10 -21.57
N SER A 26 -0.09 -0.49 -22.70
CA SER A 26 -0.54 -1.66 -23.46
C SER A 26 -0.46 -2.95 -22.64
N ALA A 27 0.49 -3.03 -21.70
CA ALA A 27 0.65 -4.16 -20.81
C ALA A 27 -0.51 -4.27 -19.80
N VAL A 28 -0.85 -3.18 -19.10
CA VAL A 28 -1.95 -3.19 -18.11
C VAL A 28 -3.28 -3.42 -18.82
N ARG A 29 -3.56 -2.70 -19.91
CA ARG A 29 -4.80 -2.89 -20.69
C ARG A 29 -4.95 -4.33 -21.17
N ARG A 30 -3.87 -4.99 -21.58
CA ARG A 30 -3.91 -6.39 -22.00
C ARG A 30 -4.22 -7.34 -20.85
N LEU A 31 -3.65 -7.10 -19.66
CA LEU A 31 -3.80 -7.98 -18.50
C LEU A 31 -5.13 -7.76 -17.76
N LEU A 32 -5.66 -6.55 -17.73
CA LEU A 32 -6.88 -6.16 -17.00
C LEU A 32 -8.12 -5.97 -17.89
N ARG A 33 -8.13 -6.57 -19.10
CA ARG A 33 -9.15 -6.34 -20.15
C ARG A 33 -10.55 -6.87 -19.87
N ASP A 34 -10.71 -7.83 -18.96
CA ASP A 34 -11.94 -8.65 -18.84
C ASP A 34 -12.85 -8.21 -17.68
N ASP A 35 -12.66 -6.99 -17.17
CA ASP A 35 -13.43 -6.37 -16.06
C ASP A 35 -13.54 -7.26 -14.81
N GLN A 36 -12.59 -8.19 -14.65
CA GLN A 36 -12.52 -9.07 -13.49
C GLN A 36 -11.98 -8.29 -12.28
N PRO A 37 -12.45 -8.59 -11.05
CA PRO A 37 -11.88 -8.02 -9.84
C PRO A 37 -10.35 -8.14 -9.78
N VAL A 38 -9.69 -7.04 -9.41
CA VAL A 38 -8.23 -6.92 -9.35
C VAL A 38 -7.78 -6.70 -7.91
N GLY A 39 -6.67 -7.31 -7.50
CA GLY A 39 -5.97 -6.92 -6.28
C GLY A 39 -4.93 -5.83 -6.57
N ALA A 40 -5.11 -4.64 -6.02
CA ALA A 40 -4.11 -3.57 -6.03
C ALA A 40 -3.28 -3.60 -4.75
N LEU A 41 -1.96 -3.79 -4.90
CA LEU A 41 -1.03 -3.98 -3.81
C LEU A 41 -0.12 -2.75 -3.67
N PHE A 42 -0.21 -2.08 -2.54
CA PHE A 42 0.66 -1.00 -2.08
C PHE A 42 1.41 -1.46 -0.82
N VAL A 43 2.35 -2.38 -1.01
CA VAL A 43 3.06 -3.04 0.09
C VAL A 43 4.42 -2.35 0.29
N SER A 44 4.57 -1.66 1.42
CA SER A 44 5.78 -0.91 1.82
C SER A 44 6.28 0.09 0.76
N VAL A 45 5.35 0.69 0.01
CA VAL A 45 5.65 1.67 -1.06
C VAL A 45 5.13 3.06 -0.74
N LEU A 46 4.06 3.18 0.04
CA LEU A 46 3.45 4.48 0.36
C LEU A 46 4.32 5.33 1.29
N ASP A 47 5.24 4.71 2.04
CA ASP A 47 6.23 5.42 2.84
C ASP A 47 7.17 6.29 1.98
N CYS A 48 7.37 5.90 0.72
CA CYS A 48 8.19 6.62 -0.25
C CYS A 48 7.46 7.82 -0.87
N ILE A 49 6.15 7.95 -0.69
CA ILE A 49 5.35 9.01 -1.32
C ILE A 49 5.29 10.22 -0.37
N PRO A 50 5.89 11.37 -0.73
CA PRO A 50 5.75 12.61 0.03
C PRO A 50 4.30 13.09 0.09
N ASP A 51 3.97 13.85 1.13
CA ASP A 51 2.61 14.36 1.29
C ASP A 51 2.21 15.39 0.20
N ASP A 52 3.18 16.09 -0.39
CA ASP A 52 2.95 17.01 -1.52
C ASP A 52 2.46 16.29 -2.80
N ASP A 53 2.68 14.98 -2.91
CA ASP A 53 2.16 14.15 -4.00
C ASP A 53 0.76 13.55 -3.68
N ASP A 54 0.20 13.86 -2.50
CA ASP A 54 -1.06 13.35 -1.96
C ASP A 54 -1.23 11.83 -2.09
N PRO A 55 -0.67 11.04 -1.15
CA PRO A 55 -0.74 9.59 -1.21
C PRO A 55 -2.19 9.08 -1.13
N TRP A 56 -3.09 9.78 -0.44
CA TRP A 56 -4.49 9.35 -0.29
C TRP A 56 -5.23 9.51 -1.60
N GLU A 57 -5.05 10.64 -2.28
CA GLU A 57 -5.60 10.84 -3.62
C GLU A 57 -5.00 9.86 -4.63
N LEU A 58 -3.71 9.54 -4.53
CA LEU A 58 -3.08 8.50 -5.36
C LEU A 58 -3.82 7.16 -5.22
N VAL A 59 -4.02 6.68 -3.99
CA VAL A 59 -4.73 5.42 -3.73
C VAL A 59 -6.17 5.51 -4.21
N CYS A 60 -6.86 6.64 -3.95
CA CYS A 60 -8.23 6.86 -4.40
C CYS A 60 -8.36 6.77 -5.93
N ARG A 61 -7.45 7.42 -6.68
CA ARG A 61 -7.40 7.35 -8.15
C ARG A 61 -7.20 5.92 -8.64
N VAL A 62 -6.37 5.11 -7.96
CA VAL A 62 -6.21 3.70 -8.33
C VAL A 62 -7.50 2.94 -8.07
N CYS A 63 -8.11 3.06 -6.90
CA CYS A 63 -9.37 2.39 -6.58
C CYS A 63 -10.50 2.73 -7.57
N GLN A 64 -10.62 3.99 -8.00
CA GLN A 64 -11.63 4.44 -8.97
C GLN A 64 -11.46 3.84 -10.38
N GLN A 65 -10.26 3.37 -10.73
CA GLN A 65 -9.98 2.75 -12.03
C GLN A 65 -10.22 1.23 -12.03
N LEU A 66 -10.49 0.64 -10.86
CA LEU A 66 -10.65 -0.80 -10.71
C LEU A 66 -12.13 -1.20 -10.74
N PRO A 67 -12.46 -2.39 -11.28
CA PRO A 67 -13.82 -2.90 -11.28
C PRO A 67 -14.35 -3.12 -9.86
N SER A 68 -15.67 -2.97 -9.66
CA SER A 68 -16.32 -3.29 -8.39
C SER A 68 -16.05 -4.73 -7.95
N GLY A 69 -15.84 -4.93 -6.65
CA GLY A 69 -15.41 -6.20 -6.08
C GLY A 69 -13.90 -6.44 -6.11
N SER A 70 -13.12 -5.50 -6.67
CA SER A 70 -11.65 -5.46 -6.54
C SER A 70 -11.21 -5.32 -5.08
N TYR A 71 -9.92 -5.51 -4.82
CA TYR A 71 -9.33 -5.46 -3.49
C TYR A 71 -8.17 -4.48 -3.43
N LEU A 72 -8.08 -3.76 -2.32
CA LEU A 72 -6.96 -2.91 -1.95
C LEU A 72 -6.16 -3.60 -0.85
N VAL A 73 -4.85 -3.69 -1.02
CA VAL A 73 -3.91 -4.18 0.00
C VAL A 73 -2.90 -3.08 0.26
N ILE A 74 -2.80 -2.63 1.50
CA ILE A 74 -1.80 -1.64 1.92
C ILE A 74 -1.01 -2.18 3.10
N SER A 75 0.29 -1.94 3.09
CA SER A 75 1.13 -1.96 4.29
C SER A 75 2.14 -0.81 4.22
N GLN A 76 2.41 -0.17 5.36
CA GLN A 76 3.44 0.85 5.49
C GLN A 76 3.92 0.96 6.93
N LEU A 77 5.04 1.65 7.15
CA LEU A 77 5.51 1.98 8.49
C LEU A 77 4.55 2.97 9.15
N ALA A 78 4.11 2.64 10.36
CA ALA A 78 3.25 3.50 11.14
C ALA A 78 3.64 3.58 12.61
N SER A 79 3.40 4.74 13.22
CA SER A 79 3.55 4.98 14.65
C SER A 79 2.79 6.22 15.10
N ASP A 80 2.20 6.19 16.29
CA ASP A 80 1.61 7.39 16.94
C ASP A 80 2.64 8.16 17.79
N ASP A 81 3.87 7.67 17.89
CA ASP A 81 4.98 8.39 18.52
C ASP A 81 5.59 9.39 17.53
N LEU A 82 5.28 10.68 17.74
CA LEU A 82 5.75 11.77 16.89
C LEU A 82 7.27 11.98 16.93
N GLU A 83 7.95 11.66 18.03
CA GLU A 83 9.40 11.76 18.10
C GLU A 83 10.05 10.65 17.28
N LEU A 84 9.53 9.43 17.40
CA LEU A 84 9.97 8.31 16.60
C LEU A 84 9.72 8.53 15.11
N CYS A 85 8.51 8.98 14.73
CA CYS A 85 8.17 9.27 13.35
C CYS A 85 9.17 10.25 12.73
N ARG A 86 9.48 11.35 13.42
CA ARG A 86 10.46 12.35 12.98
C ARG A 86 11.86 11.75 12.86
N ARG A 87 12.29 10.95 13.83
CA ARG A 87 13.61 10.31 13.83
C ARG A 87 13.79 9.33 12.67
N ILE A 88 12.83 8.43 12.46
CA ILE A 88 12.89 7.45 11.35
C ILE A 88 12.78 8.16 10.02
N THR A 89 11.85 9.12 9.89
CA THR A 89 11.70 9.90 8.64
C THR A 89 12.98 10.63 8.28
N GLY A 90 13.60 11.35 9.22
CA GLY A 90 14.86 12.06 8.97
C GLY A 90 16.01 11.13 8.58
N PHE A 91 16.14 9.99 9.27
CA PHE A 91 17.12 8.97 8.91
C PHE A 91 16.89 8.41 7.51
N MET A 92 15.65 8.08 7.15
CA MET A 92 15.31 7.53 5.83
C MET A 92 15.53 8.57 4.73
N GLN A 93 15.16 9.83 4.94
CA GLN A 93 15.41 10.92 4.00
C GLN A 93 16.91 11.14 3.76
N GLU A 94 17.74 11.05 4.80
CA GLU A 94 19.21 11.15 4.67
C GLU A 94 19.79 10.04 3.79
N ILE A 95 19.42 8.78 4.03
CA ILE A 95 19.99 7.64 3.29
C ILE A 95 19.39 7.43 1.89
N THR A 96 18.28 8.10 1.58
CA THR A 96 17.59 8.01 0.28
C THR A 96 17.72 9.28 -0.55
N ASP A 97 18.64 10.19 -0.21
CA ASP A 97 18.82 11.48 -0.91
C ASP A 97 17.50 12.28 -1.04
N ASN A 98 16.69 12.29 0.02
CA ASN A 98 15.35 12.90 0.09
C ASN A 98 14.30 12.31 -0.88
N SER A 99 14.47 11.07 -1.35
CA SER A 99 13.46 10.38 -2.15
C SER A 99 12.43 9.60 -1.32
N TRP A 100 12.38 9.83 -0.01
CA TRP A 100 11.46 9.20 0.93
C TRP A 100 10.40 10.20 1.40
N GLY A 101 9.18 9.71 1.62
CA GLY A 101 8.10 10.48 2.22
C GLY A 101 8.30 10.59 3.73
N ARG A 102 7.49 9.84 4.50
CA ARG A 102 7.57 9.81 5.96
C ARG A 102 6.87 8.61 6.57
N VAL A 103 7.16 8.36 7.84
CA VAL A 103 6.34 7.51 8.70
C VAL A 103 5.03 8.24 9.04
N ARG A 104 3.91 7.54 8.91
CA ARG A 104 2.57 8.08 9.19
C ARG A 104 2.03 7.58 10.54
N SER A 105 1.07 8.31 11.11
CA SER A 105 0.29 7.84 12.25
C SER A 105 -0.68 6.73 11.87
N ILE A 106 -1.16 5.99 12.86
CA ILE A 106 -2.14 4.92 12.63
C ILE A 106 -3.42 5.49 12.02
N GLY A 107 -3.88 6.65 12.50
CA GLY A 107 -5.04 7.34 11.94
C GLY A 107 -4.86 7.76 10.47
N GLU A 108 -3.66 8.22 10.11
CA GLU A 108 -3.33 8.57 8.72
C GLU A 108 -3.30 7.35 7.80
N VAL A 109 -2.87 6.18 8.30
CA VAL A 109 -2.95 4.94 7.53
C VAL A 109 -4.39 4.45 7.41
N ASN A 110 -5.20 4.55 8.47
CA ASN A 110 -6.62 4.19 8.43
C ASN A 110 -7.38 4.99 7.35
N ARG A 111 -6.98 6.25 7.11
CA ARG A 111 -7.59 7.10 6.07
C ARG A 111 -7.51 6.51 4.65
N PHE A 112 -6.53 5.66 4.33
CA PHE A 112 -6.48 4.99 3.02
C PHE A 112 -7.65 4.00 2.79
N PHE A 113 -8.29 3.57 3.88
CA PHE A 113 -9.38 2.60 3.86
C PHE A 113 -10.75 3.24 4.10
N GLU A 114 -10.84 4.58 4.20
CA GLU A 114 -12.10 5.28 4.41
C GLU A 114 -13.11 4.96 3.29
N GLY A 115 -14.31 4.53 3.70
CA GLY A 115 -15.39 4.15 2.78
C GLY A 115 -15.21 2.79 2.10
N LEU A 116 -14.19 2.00 2.48
CA LEU A 116 -13.98 0.64 2.00
C LEU A 116 -14.33 -0.39 3.08
N ASP A 117 -14.67 -1.61 2.65
CA ASP A 117 -14.95 -2.71 3.56
C ASP A 117 -13.65 -3.44 3.92
N VAL A 118 -13.07 -3.11 5.07
CA VAL A 118 -11.89 -3.83 5.61
C VAL A 118 -12.27 -5.27 5.94
N LEU A 119 -11.45 -6.21 5.48
CA LEU A 119 -11.69 -7.64 5.63
C LEU A 119 -11.02 -8.20 6.88
N GLU A 120 -11.69 -9.17 7.51
CA GLU A 120 -11.16 -10.01 8.60
C GLU A 120 -10.81 -9.26 9.91
N ALA A 121 -10.94 -7.93 9.91
CA ALA A 121 -10.74 -7.06 11.05
C ALA A 121 -11.63 -5.81 10.90
N PRO A 122 -12.03 -5.16 12.01
CA PRO A 122 -12.82 -3.91 11.97
C PRO A 122 -12.01 -2.70 11.46
N GLU A 123 -10.68 -2.79 11.56
CA GLU A 123 -9.72 -1.78 11.13
C GLU A 123 -8.43 -2.48 10.68
N PRO A 124 -7.54 -1.79 9.92
CA PRO A 124 -6.21 -2.31 9.63
C PRO A 124 -5.45 -2.71 10.92
N VAL A 125 -4.44 -3.56 10.79
CA VAL A 125 -3.71 -4.12 11.93
C VAL A 125 -2.21 -4.08 11.67
N GLU A 126 -1.42 -4.31 12.72
CA GLU A 126 -0.02 -4.67 12.54
C GLU A 126 0.05 -5.97 11.71
N VAL A 127 0.80 -5.97 10.61
CA VAL A 127 0.68 -6.99 9.56
C VAL A 127 0.96 -8.42 10.04
N SER A 128 1.79 -8.63 11.09
CA SER A 128 2.02 -9.97 11.66
C SER A 128 0.79 -10.56 12.37
N ARG A 129 -0.26 -9.75 12.57
CA ARG A 129 -1.56 -10.15 13.15
C ARG A 129 -2.63 -10.37 12.11
N TRP A 130 -2.40 -10.01 10.84
CA TRP A 130 -3.38 -10.18 9.78
C TRP A 130 -3.37 -11.64 9.30
N LEU A 131 -4.43 -12.39 9.61
CA LEU A 131 -4.63 -13.81 9.26
C LEU A 131 -3.35 -14.68 9.31
N PRO A 132 -2.65 -14.77 10.45
CA PRO A 132 -1.44 -15.57 10.52
C PRO A 132 -1.77 -17.06 10.37
N ASP A 133 -0.97 -17.78 9.56
CA ASP A 133 -1.10 -19.24 9.38
C ASP A 133 -0.94 -20.01 10.71
N SER A 134 -0.23 -19.42 11.68
CA SER A 134 -0.10 -19.96 13.03
C SER A 134 0.27 -18.86 14.05
N ASP A 135 -0.03 -19.12 15.32
CA ASP A 135 0.41 -18.27 16.44
C ASP A 135 1.92 -18.39 16.75
N LEU A 136 2.66 -19.24 16.03
CA LEU A 136 4.08 -19.52 16.28
C LEU A 136 5.02 -18.50 15.60
N ALA A 137 4.52 -17.72 14.65
CA ALA A 137 5.32 -16.70 14.01
C ALA A 137 5.71 -15.59 15.03
N PRO A 138 6.97 -15.13 15.02
CA PRO A 138 7.40 -14.06 15.92
C PRO A 138 6.62 -12.78 15.61
N ARG A 139 5.78 -12.36 16.56
CA ARG A 139 5.07 -11.08 16.49
C ARG A 139 6.00 -9.94 16.85
N GLN A 140 5.79 -8.77 16.22
CA GLN A 140 6.43 -7.53 16.64
C GLN A 140 6.14 -7.32 18.14
N ARG A 141 7.20 -7.26 18.95
CA ARG A 141 7.07 -7.14 20.42
C ARG A 141 7.05 -5.69 20.89
N SER A 142 7.75 -4.81 20.19
CA SER A 142 7.70 -3.37 20.44
C SER A 142 6.54 -2.75 19.65
N LYS A 143 5.89 -1.76 20.25
CA LYS A 143 4.91 -0.90 19.57
C LYS A 143 5.55 0.40 19.09
N GLU A 144 6.88 0.51 19.15
CA GLU A 144 7.57 1.75 18.80
C GLU A 144 7.21 2.12 17.36
N TRP A 145 7.48 1.23 16.41
CA TRP A 145 7.01 1.34 15.03
C TRP A 145 6.55 -0.03 14.56
N ILE A 146 5.62 -0.06 13.63
CA ILE A 146 5.06 -1.30 13.09
C ILE A 146 4.90 -1.18 11.58
N GLU A 147 4.94 -2.31 10.89
CA GLU A 147 4.33 -2.40 9.57
C GLU A 147 2.82 -2.58 9.79
N TYR A 148 2.03 -1.61 9.36
CA TYR A 148 0.60 -1.52 9.62
C TYR A 148 -0.18 -1.45 8.31
N GLY A 149 -1.28 -2.19 8.23
CA GLY A 149 -1.94 -2.41 6.97
C GLY A 149 -3.14 -3.34 7.04
N GLY A 150 -3.73 -3.59 5.88
CA GLY A 150 -4.93 -4.40 5.78
C GLY A 150 -5.33 -4.67 4.34
N VAL A 151 -6.37 -5.48 4.20
CA VAL A 151 -7.02 -5.79 2.94
C VAL A 151 -8.45 -5.25 3.00
N ALA A 152 -8.88 -4.52 1.99
CA ALA A 152 -10.24 -4.03 1.89
C ALA A 152 -10.85 -4.33 0.52
N ARG A 153 -12.17 -4.48 0.49
CA ARG A 153 -12.92 -4.63 -0.76
C ARG A 153 -13.36 -3.27 -1.28
N ILE A 154 -13.22 -3.10 -2.60
CA ILE A 154 -13.69 -1.95 -3.36
C ILE A 154 -15.12 -2.24 -3.83
N GLY A 155 -16.03 -1.29 -3.57
CA GLY A 155 -17.46 -1.40 -3.84
C GLY A 155 -17.84 -1.52 -5.30
#